data_AF-A0A923L7R3-F1
#
_entry.id   AF-A0A923L7R3-F1
#
_cell.length_a   1.000
_cell.length_b   1.000
_cell.length_c   1.000
_cell.angle_alpha   90.00
_cell.angle_beta   90.00
_cell.angle_gamma   90.00
#
_symmetry.space_group_name_H-M   'P 1'
#
loop_
_entity.id
_entity.type
_entity.pdbx_description
1 polymer ?
#
loop_
_entity_poly.entity_id
_entity_poly.type
_entity_poly.pdbx_seq_one_letter_code
_entity_poly.pdbx_strand_id
1 'polypeptide(L)'
;MRKLMKYRFIVIIALVVILAGCTTKESGNNDDLYKEDLDTEPEEYIPSETDVVFKHNALRNVELLEEFIETAGGNGEDNESNIRIVKYEPQGALIYDLQSRYDDNANQSWIEVKPDLSYFNTSEVPVQDVFYNAPEQCWYMSKDTEKGYYKFHECRTHWEYYLFPIVSNTLSYEELINPVEEEKYEIMNGKYYDLEDITLELFTSKRDAEKWKEYDEKDKLDKRDNLTSDNALNLIAGNVDLTNILGNEVLVTSCEDGLCDIYSEQSHLLRGFVVPEIRINKYSAREDSENEPEYEVNIDKEIFWGKIKRQLESLLAESEELIIMYENGVYKEGNQDDAKLLYNKVNGRVNILRHTLPPDVKETVAEYYQILMATEYLFNSLYQAQSYIERGQEKDLRVLVKEEIIPLREELQVVWDAVNIPR
;
A
#
# COMPACT_ATOMS: atom_id res chain seq x y z
N MET A 1 7.26 9.96 66.36
CA MET A 1 7.25 10.11 64.89
C MET A 1 5.86 9.76 64.35
N ARG A 2 5.29 10.67 63.54
CA ARG A 2 4.19 10.50 62.56
C ARG A 2 2.86 9.94 63.11
N LYS A 3 1.93 10.71 63.69
CA LYS A 3 1.02 11.71 63.06
C LYS A 3 1.23 11.94 61.57
N LEU A 4 0.55 11.18 60.71
CA LEU A 4 0.12 11.55 59.34
C LEU A 4 -0.49 10.33 58.64
N MET A 5 -1.71 9.91 59.00
CA MET A 5 -2.48 8.96 58.17
C MET A 5 -3.97 8.89 58.55
N LYS A 6 -4.63 10.04 58.74
CA LYS A 6 -6.11 10.09 58.91
C LYS A 6 -6.81 11.18 58.09
N TYR A 7 -6.13 11.75 57.09
CA TYR A 7 -6.64 12.88 56.29
C TYR A 7 -6.60 12.65 54.77
N ARG A 8 -6.72 11.40 54.29
CA ARG A 8 -6.81 11.09 52.85
C ARG A 8 -8.11 10.40 52.42
N PHE A 9 -9.06 10.19 53.32
CA PHE A 9 -10.33 9.51 52.99
C PHE A 9 -11.59 10.40 53.05
N ILE A 10 -11.47 11.68 53.42
CA ILE A 10 -12.63 12.59 53.57
C ILE A 10 -12.74 13.63 52.43
N VAL A 11 -11.72 13.76 51.58
CA VAL A 11 -11.73 14.73 50.45
C VAL A 11 -12.37 14.15 49.17
N ILE A 12 -12.48 12.83 49.03
CA ILE A 12 -13.00 12.21 47.79
C ILE A 12 -14.54 12.07 47.78
N ILE A 13 -15.22 12.14 48.94
CA ILE A 13 -16.69 12.06 49.01
C ILE A 13 -17.36 13.43 48.86
N ALA A 14 -16.62 14.54 49.04
CA ALA A 14 -17.15 15.90 48.88
C ALA A 14 -17.16 16.40 47.42
N LEU A 15 -16.50 15.69 46.48
CA LEU A 15 -16.42 16.08 45.07
C LEU A 15 -17.44 15.35 44.17
N VAL A 16 -18.16 14.36 44.70
CA VAL A 16 -19.16 13.55 43.97
C VAL A 16 -20.61 14.05 44.17
N VAL A 17 -20.85 15.04 45.04
CA VAL A 17 -22.20 15.54 45.36
C VAL A 17 -22.50 16.94 44.78
N ILE A 18 -21.56 17.56 44.05
CA ILE A 18 -21.76 18.91 43.46
C ILE A 18 -22.17 18.88 41.96
N LEU A 19 -22.16 17.73 41.29
CA LEU A 19 -22.61 17.62 39.87
C LEU A 19 -24.00 16.98 39.69
N ALA A 20 -24.77 16.80 40.77
CA ALA A 20 -26.15 16.34 40.69
C ALA A 20 -27.10 17.38 41.32
N GLY A 21 -27.70 18.21 40.47
CA GLY A 21 -29.06 18.71 40.69
C GLY A 21 -29.22 20.20 40.97
N CYS A 22 -29.64 20.95 39.93
CA CYS A 22 -30.77 21.89 39.91
C CYS A 22 -30.86 22.48 38.49
N THR A 23 -31.54 21.82 37.53
CA THR A 23 -32.98 21.95 37.18
C THR A 23 -33.42 23.36 36.75
N THR A 24 -33.82 23.49 35.48
CA THR A 24 -35.16 23.99 35.14
C THR A 24 -35.60 23.49 33.77
N LYS A 25 -36.81 22.95 33.76
CA LYS A 25 -37.56 22.42 32.63
C LYS A 25 -38.52 23.53 32.23
N GLU A 26 -38.32 24.15 31.06
CA GLU A 26 -39.39 24.89 30.39
C GLU A 26 -39.61 24.29 29.01
N SER A 27 -40.87 23.87 28.83
CA SER A 27 -41.47 23.39 27.61
C SER A 27 -41.72 24.58 26.70
N GLY A 28 -41.08 24.61 25.54
CA GLY A 28 -41.43 25.49 24.43
C GLY A 28 -41.27 24.71 23.14
N ASN A 29 -42.39 24.25 22.59
CA ASN A 29 -42.50 23.84 21.19
C ASN A 29 -41.99 24.99 20.32
N ASN A 30 -40.99 24.72 19.49
CA ASN A 30 -40.86 25.29 18.16
C ASN A 30 -40.13 24.24 17.31
N ASP A 31 -40.92 23.58 16.47
CA ASP A 31 -40.46 23.05 15.20
C ASP A 31 -39.66 24.17 14.50
N ASP A 32 -38.39 23.92 14.20
CA ASP A 32 -37.71 24.34 12.95
C ASP A 32 -36.18 24.20 13.06
N LEU A 33 -35.60 23.65 11.99
CA LEU A 33 -34.18 23.59 11.63
C LEU A 33 -33.28 22.59 12.40
N TYR A 34 -33.48 21.30 12.12
CA TYR A 34 -32.32 20.49 11.71
C TYR A 34 -32.27 20.57 10.19
N LYS A 35 -31.40 21.43 9.64
CA LYS A 35 -30.92 21.20 8.30
C LYS A 35 -30.12 19.91 8.39
N GLU A 36 -30.61 18.87 7.72
CA GLU A 36 -29.71 17.87 7.14
C GLU A 36 -28.63 18.66 6.40
N ASP A 37 -27.41 18.63 6.92
CA ASP A 37 -26.24 18.87 6.09
C ASP A 37 -26.29 17.73 5.07
N LEU A 38 -26.87 18.02 3.90
CA LEU A 38 -26.73 17.15 2.75
C LEU A 38 -25.23 16.97 2.55
N ASP A 39 -24.78 15.71 2.59
CA ASP A 39 -23.56 15.25 1.92
C ASP A 39 -23.70 15.59 0.43
N THR A 40 -23.48 16.85 0.08
CA THR A 40 -23.07 17.22 -1.27
C THR A 40 -21.61 16.84 -1.36
N GLU A 41 -21.31 15.82 -2.16
CA GLU A 41 -19.95 15.58 -2.65
C GLU A 41 -19.35 16.94 -3.04
N PRO A 42 -18.11 17.25 -2.60
CA PRO A 42 -17.47 18.50 -2.97
C PRO A 42 -17.52 18.61 -4.49
N GLU A 43 -18.06 19.73 -5.00
CA GLU A 43 -18.12 19.97 -6.45
C GLU A 43 -16.72 19.73 -7.02
N GLU A 44 -16.57 18.88 -8.05
CA GLU A 44 -15.24 18.60 -8.61
C GLU A 44 -14.66 19.89 -9.21
N TYR A 45 -13.43 20.24 -8.83
CA TYR A 45 -12.73 21.39 -9.42
C TYR A 45 -12.46 21.14 -10.90
N ILE A 46 -12.82 22.10 -11.75
CA ILE A 46 -12.52 22.06 -13.19
C ILE A 46 -11.36 23.05 -13.46
N PRO A 47 -10.17 22.56 -13.84
CA PRO A 47 -9.01 23.40 -14.06
C PRO A 47 -9.14 24.19 -15.38
N SER A 48 -8.50 25.35 -15.42
CA SER A 48 -8.36 26.15 -16.63
C SER A 48 -7.35 25.51 -17.60
N GLU A 49 -7.42 25.87 -18.89
CA GLU A 49 -6.48 25.35 -19.89
C GLU A 49 -5.00 25.65 -19.58
N THR A 50 -4.75 26.72 -18.83
CA THR A 50 -3.42 27.24 -18.45
C THR A 50 -2.95 26.76 -17.07
N ASP A 51 -3.78 26.01 -16.34
CA ASP A 51 -3.37 25.49 -15.03
C ASP A 51 -2.35 24.37 -15.20
N VAL A 52 -1.35 24.33 -14.33
CA VAL A 52 -0.43 23.20 -14.21
C VAL A 52 -1.14 22.11 -13.40
N VAL A 53 -1.54 21.02 -14.04
CA VAL A 53 -2.37 19.99 -13.42
C VAL A 53 -1.59 18.71 -13.24
N PHE A 54 -1.54 18.21 -12.00
CA PHE A 54 -1.06 16.88 -11.67
C PHE A 54 -2.24 15.98 -11.28
N LYS A 55 -2.53 14.97 -12.09
CA LYS A 55 -3.59 13.98 -11.87
C LYS A 55 -3.12 12.62 -12.38
N HIS A 56 -3.38 11.54 -11.63
CA HIS A 56 -3.07 10.15 -12.03
C HIS A 56 -1.63 9.94 -12.54
N ASN A 57 -0.65 10.52 -11.83
CA ASN A 57 0.77 10.43 -12.16
C ASN A 57 1.14 10.97 -13.56
N ALA A 58 0.36 11.93 -14.04
CA ALA A 58 0.60 12.63 -15.29
C ALA A 58 0.46 14.15 -15.08
N LEU A 59 1.25 14.92 -15.83
CA LEU A 59 1.39 16.37 -15.64
C LEU A 59 1.00 17.12 -16.91
N ARG A 60 0.19 18.17 -16.75
CA ARG A 60 -0.17 19.10 -17.82
C ARG A 60 0.58 20.42 -17.66
N ASN A 61 0.86 21.07 -18.79
CA ASN A 61 1.51 22.39 -18.86
C ASN A 61 2.87 22.39 -18.15
N VAL A 62 3.66 21.34 -18.39
CA VAL A 62 4.99 21.16 -17.79
C VAL A 62 5.91 22.31 -18.20
N GLU A 63 5.79 22.76 -19.44
CA GLU A 63 6.49 23.89 -20.00
C GLU A 63 6.21 25.20 -19.24
N LEU A 64 4.96 25.45 -18.82
CA LEU A 64 4.62 26.63 -18.02
C LEU A 64 5.25 26.55 -16.62
N LEU A 65 5.26 25.35 -16.04
CA LEU A 65 5.91 25.11 -14.76
C LEU A 65 7.43 25.31 -14.86
N GLU A 66 8.07 24.75 -15.89
CA GLU A 66 9.52 24.84 -16.07
C GLU A 66 9.95 26.27 -16.41
N GLU A 67 9.19 27.00 -17.23
CA GLU A 67 9.42 28.43 -17.46
C GLU A 67 9.30 29.23 -16.15
N PHE A 68 8.26 28.99 -15.36
CA PHE A 68 8.09 29.65 -14.06
C PHE A 68 9.25 29.33 -13.10
N ILE A 69 9.73 28.08 -13.06
CA ILE A 69 10.88 27.69 -12.23
C ILE A 69 12.15 28.45 -12.63
N GLU A 70 12.36 28.67 -13.92
CA GLU A 70 13.54 29.38 -14.43
C GLU A 70 13.49 30.89 -14.14
N THR A 71 12.31 31.50 -14.17
CA THR A 71 12.18 32.96 -14.11
C THR A 71 11.78 33.52 -12.74
N ALA A 72 11.05 32.75 -11.93
CA ALA A 72 10.45 33.23 -10.69
C ALA A 72 11.40 33.20 -9.47
N GLY A 73 11.13 34.08 -8.51
CA GLY A 73 11.84 34.15 -7.24
C GLY A 73 13.34 34.38 -7.41
N GLY A 74 14.15 33.70 -6.59
CA GLY A 74 15.61 33.81 -6.57
C GLY A 74 16.33 33.23 -7.79
N ASN A 75 15.63 32.53 -8.69
CA ASN A 75 16.24 31.95 -9.89
C ASN A 75 16.33 32.94 -11.07
N GLY A 76 15.46 33.95 -11.12
CA GLY A 76 15.36 34.87 -12.25
C GLY A 76 15.09 36.32 -11.85
N GLU A 77 14.82 37.15 -12.85
CA GLU A 77 14.53 38.58 -12.68
C GLU A 77 13.04 38.90 -12.80
N ASP A 78 12.21 37.88 -13.03
CA ASP A 78 10.77 38.05 -13.19
C ASP A 78 10.08 38.14 -11.83
N ASN A 79 9.29 39.20 -11.66
CA ASN A 79 8.64 39.57 -10.42
C ASN A 79 7.12 39.73 -10.57
N GLU A 80 6.57 39.29 -11.70
CA GLU A 80 5.15 39.47 -12.02
C GLU A 80 4.46 38.19 -12.48
N SER A 81 5.19 37.16 -12.94
CA SER A 81 4.57 35.90 -13.36
C SER A 81 3.75 35.24 -12.26
N ASN A 82 2.70 34.57 -12.71
CA ASN A 82 1.84 33.76 -11.88
C ASN A 82 1.44 32.49 -12.62
N ILE A 83 1.36 31.39 -11.88
CA ILE A 83 0.80 30.13 -12.35
C ILE A 83 -0.13 29.57 -11.29
N ARG A 84 -1.10 28.76 -11.71
CA ARG A 84 -1.91 27.96 -10.82
C ARG A 84 -1.51 26.51 -10.95
N ILE A 85 -1.29 25.87 -9.80
CA ILE A 85 -1.02 24.44 -9.71
C ILE A 85 -2.25 23.77 -9.12
N VAL A 86 -2.66 22.66 -9.72
CA VAL A 86 -3.80 21.84 -9.29
C VAL A 86 -3.31 20.42 -9.12
N LYS A 87 -3.29 19.94 -7.88
CA LYS A 87 -2.86 18.59 -7.51
C LYS A 87 -4.09 17.81 -7.06
N TYR A 88 -4.48 16.78 -7.83
CA TYR A 88 -5.60 15.91 -7.46
C TYR A 88 -5.11 14.81 -6.52
N GLU A 89 -5.83 14.66 -5.41
CA GLU A 89 -5.65 13.65 -4.38
C GLU A 89 -6.99 12.92 -4.15
N PRO A 90 -7.01 11.77 -3.46
CA PRO A 90 -8.25 11.06 -3.15
C PRO A 90 -9.28 11.92 -2.41
N GLN A 91 -8.81 12.90 -1.62
CA GLN A 91 -9.67 13.81 -0.83
C GLN A 91 -10.13 15.05 -1.62
N GLY A 92 -9.77 15.18 -2.90
CA GLY A 92 -10.16 16.30 -3.77
C GLY A 92 -8.98 17.03 -4.40
N ALA A 93 -9.20 18.29 -4.81
CA ALA A 93 -8.19 19.09 -5.51
C ALA A 93 -7.49 20.08 -4.58
N LEU A 94 -6.17 19.96 -4.45
CA LEU A 94 -5.29 20.93 -3.81
C LEU A 94 -4.85 21.97 -4.84
N ILE A 95 -5.19 23.24 -4.59
CA ILE A 95 -4.88 24.33 -5.52
C ILE A 95 -3.85 25.25 -4.89
N TYR A 96 -2.80 25.59 -5.64
CA TYR A 96 -1.79 26.56 -5.25
C TYR A 96 -1.67 27.65 -6.31
N ASP A 97 -2.02 28.88 -5.95
CA ASP A 97 -1.72 30.05 -6.76
C ASP A 97 -0.29 30.52 -6.42
N LEU A 98 0.62 30.40 -7.38
CA LEU A 98 1.99 30.86 -7.27
C LEU A 98 2.14 32.23 -7.93
N GLN A 99 2.86 33.14 -7.26
CA GLN A 99 3.18 34.44 -7.83
C GLN A 99 4.64 34.81 -7.51
N SER A 100 5.44 35.09 -8.54
CA SER A 100 6.73 35.74 -8.35
C SER A 100 6.52 37.17 -7.89
N ARG A 101 7.28 37.62 -6.89
CA ARG A 101 7.18 38.98 -6.34
C ARG A 101 8.55 39.50 -5.97
N TYR A 102 8.72 40.81 -6.13
CA TYR A 102 9.86 41.54 -5.58
C TYR A 102 9.46 42.29 -4.30
N ASP A 103 10.34 42.32 -3.32
CA ASP A 103 10.23 43.22 -2.17
C ASP A 103 11.37 44.22 -2.13
N ASP A 104 10.99 45.47 -2.34
CA ASP A 104 11.87 46.63 -2.29
C ASP A 104 12.55 46.79 -0.92
N ASN A 105 11.94 46.31 0.17
CA ASN A 105 12.52 46.44 1.51
C ASN A 105 13.63 45.43 1.76
N ALA A 106 13.44 44.19 1.28
CA ALA A 106 14.42 43.11 1.37
C ALA A 106 15.42 43.14 0.20
N ASN A 107 15.12 43.88 -0.87
CA ASN A 107 15.83 43.91 -2.14
C ASN A 107 16.02 42.49 -2.72
N GLN A 108 14.92 41.73 -2.71
CA GLN A 108 14.90 40.28 -2.94
C GLN A 108 13.59 39.85 -3.62
N SER A 109 13.69 38.86 -4.52
CA SER A 109 12.54 38.22 -5.19
C SER A 109 12.13 36.94 -4.46
N TRP A 110 10.85 36.62 -4.41
CA TRP A 110 10.36 35.35 -3.85
C TRP A 110 9.11 34.88 -4.59
N ILE A 111 8.75 33.62 -4.34
CA ILE A 111 7.52 33.01 -4.79
C ILE A 111 6.53 33.05 -3.62
N GLU A 112 5.45 33.80 -3.77
CA GLU A 112 4.31 33.73 -2.87
C GLU A 112 3.44 32.52 -3.27
N VAL A 113 3.16 31.66 -2.31
CA VAL A 113 2.33 30.46 -2.49
C VAL A 113 1.03 30.65 -1.72
N LYS A 114 -0.11 30.65 -2.41
CA LYS A 114 -1.44 30.75 -1.79
C LYS A 114 -2.22 29.45 -1.99
N PRO A 115 -2.42 28.66 -0.92
CA PRO A 115 -3.26 27.48 -0.99
C PRO A 115 -4.75 27.87 -1.06
N ASP A 116 -5.50 27.19 -1.90
CA ASP A 116 -6.97 27.17 -1.92
C ASP A 116 -7.44 25.72 -1.69
N LEU A 117 -8.18 25.53 -0.59
CA LEU A 117 -8.67 24.24 -0.12
C LEU A 117 -10.18 24.10 -0.27
N SER A 118 -10.83 25.02 -1.01
CA SER A 118 -12.28 25.00 -1.19
C SER A 118 -12.82 23.73 -1.87
N TYR A 119 -11.94 23.00 -2.57
CA TYR A 119 -12.24 21.77 -3.30
C TYR A 119 -11.58 20.52 -2.70
N PHE A 120 -11.15 20.60 -1.44
CA PHE A 120 -10.39 19.55 -0.78
C PHE A 120 -10.95 19.22 0.61
N ASN A 121 -11.21 17.94 0.88
CA ASN A 121 -11.71 17.49 2.18
C ASN A 121 -10.58 17.42 3.21
N THR A 122 -10.43 18.50 3.97
CA THR A 122 -9.42 18.62 5.03
C THR A 122 -9.66 17.73 6.25
N SER A 123 -10.85 17.12 6.39
CA SER A 123 -11.21 16.29 7.56
C SER A 123 -10.47 14.95 7.59
N GLU A 124 -9.98 14.50 6.44
CA GLU A 124 -9.45 13.14 6.23
C GLU A 124 -7.91 13.09 6.12
N VAL A 125 -7.22 14.22 6.31
CA VAL A 125 -5.76 14.26 6.10
C VAL A 125 -4.97 14.11 7.39
N PRO A 126 -4.15 13.06 7.54
CA PRO A 126 -3.12 13.01 8.55
C PRO A 126 -1.95 13.92 8.13
N VAL A 127 -1.97 15.17 8.61
CA VAL A 127 -0.83 16.07 8.90
C VAL A 127 0.42 16.02 7.96
N GLN A 128 0.76 17.19 7.37
CA GLN A 128 2.02 17.57 6.66
C GLN A 128 2.14 17.29 5.14
N ASP A 129 1.14 17.69 4.33
CA ASP A 129 1.39 18.04 2.92
C ASP A 129 1.42 19.57 2.75
N VAL A 130 1.98 20.01 1.63
CA VAL A 130 2.99 21.07 1.56
C VAL A 130 2.52 22.48 1.96
N PHE A 131 1.22 22.83 1.96
CA PHE A 131 0.78 24.16 2.43
C PHE A 131 -0.65 24.16 3.01
N TYR A 132 -1.00 23.23 3.90
CA TYR A 132 -2.39 23.10 4.39
C TYR A 132 -2.94 24.29 5.19
N ASN A 133 -2.11 25.12 5.82
CA ASN A 133 -2.59 25.97 6.91
C ASN A 133 -2.35 27.46 6.72
N ALA A 134 -1.54 27.88 5.73
CA ALA A 134 -1.25 29.29 5.49
C ALA A 134 -0.58 29.52 4.12
N PRO A 135 -0.73 30.72 3.55
CA PRO A 135 0.14 31.19 2.48
C PRO A 135 1.61 31.21 2.91
N GLU A 136 2.50 30.86 1.99
CA GLU A 136 3.95 30.81 2.21
C GLU A 136 4.71 31.74 1.28
N GLN A 137 5.96 32.01 1.66
CA GLN A 137 6.94 32.70 0.84
C GLN A 137 8.16 31.80 0.72
N CYS A 138 8.52 31.45 -0.51
CA CYS A 138 9.66 30.58 -0.82
C CYS A 138 10.66 31.34 -1.68
N TRP A 139 11.96 31.10 -1.49
CA TRP A 139 12.99 31.79 -2.26
C TRP A 139 12.94 31.40 -3.73
N TYR A 140 12.90 30.11 -4.06
CA TYR A 140 12.88 29.62 -5.43
C TYR A 140 12.30 28.21 -5.51
N MET A 141 12.10 27.73 -6.74
CA MET A 141 11.72 26.35 -7.03
C MET A 141 12.80 25.64 -7.84
N SER A 142 12.82 24.31 -7.81
CA SER A 142 13.72 23.54 -8.67
C SER A 142 13.13 22.18 -9.04
N LYS A 143 13.58 21.63 -10.16
CA LYS A 143 13.40 20.23 -10.54
C LYS A 143 14.56 19.39 -9.98
N ASP A 144 14.29 18.57 -8.96
CA ASP A 144 15.28 17.68 -8.33
C ASP A 144 15.31 16.34 -9.05
N THR A 145 16.20 16.20 -10.04
CA THR A 145 16.32 14.95 -10.80
C THR A 145 16.94 13.80 -10.02
N GLU A 146 17.63 14.07 -8.91
CA GLU A 146 18.24 13.02 -8.08
C GLU A 146 17.17 12.36 -7.19
N LYS A 147 16.29 13.17 -6.60
CA LYS A 147 15.19 12.68 -5.77
C LYS A 147 13.91 12.38 -6.55
N GLY A 148 13.78 12.92 -7.76
CA GLY A 148 12.63 12.69 -8.64
C GLY A 148 11.42 13.59 -8.34
N TYR A 149 11.60 14.81 -7.83
CA TYR A 149 10.50 15.71 -7.43
C TYR A 149 10.69 17.16 -7.88
N TYR A 150 9.59 17.87 -8.06
CA TYR A 150 9.57 19.33 -8.02
C TYR A 150 9.52 19.80 -6.57
N LYS A 151 10.32 20.80 -6.21
CA LYS A 151 10.40 21.29 -4.82
C LYS A 151 10.53 22.80 -4.71
N PHE A 152 10.00 23.34 -3.62
CA PHE A 152 10.26 24.70 -3.16
C PHE A 152 11.41 24.72 -2.17
N HIS A 153 12.14 25.84 -2.16
CA HIS A 153 13.30 26.07 -1.31
C HIS A 153 13.20 27.32 -0.47
N GLU A 154 13.82 27.26 0.69
CA GLU A 154 13.99 28.33 1.67
C GLU A 154 12.66 29.04 1.96
N CYS A 155 11.63 28.24 2.24
CA CYS A 155 10.33 28.79 2.59
C CYS A 155 10.30 29.29 4.03
N ARG A 156 9.39 30.24 4.30
CA ARG A 156 9.30 30.91 5.58
C ARG A 156 9.09 29.95 6.77
N THR A 157 8.29 28.90 6.60
CA THR A 157 8.00 27.94 7.69
C THR A 157 8.80 26.65 7.62
N HIS A 158 9.28 26.24 6.45
CA HIS A 158 10.15 25.07 6.27
C HIS A 158 11.20 25.31 5.19
N TRP A 159 12.36 24.66 5.32
CA TRP A 159 13.47 24.86 4.39
C TRP A 159 13.21 24.29 2.99
N GLU A 160 12.54 23.15 2.88
CA GLU A 160 12.18 22.53 1.61
C GLU A 160 10.77 21.95 1.68
N TYR A 161 10.04 22.03 0.57
CA TYR A 161 8.76 21.36 0.39
C TYR A 161 8.75 20.59 -0.93
N TYR A 162 8.34 19.32 -0.91
CA TYR A 162 8.20 18.47 -2.09
C TYR A 162 6.79 18.58 -2.67
N LEU A 163 6.64 19.09 -3.88
CA LEU A 163 5.33 19.40 -4.45
C LEU A 163 4.67 18.17 -5.10
N PHE A 164 5.29 17.60 -6.13
CA PHE A 164 4.87 16.35 -6.79
C PHE A 164 6.03 15.69 -7.55
N PRO A 165 5.97 14.38 -7.85
CA PRO A 165 7.03 13.67 -8.56
C PRO A 165 7.23 14.18 -9.99
N ILE A 166 8.44 13.98 -10.51
CA ILE A 166 8.77 14.20 -11.93
C ILE A 166 8.26 13.01 -12.72
N VAL A 167 7.29 13.25 -13.59
CA VAL A 167 6.67 12.23 -14.43
C VAL A 167 6.95 12.49 -15.91
N SER A 168 7.01 11.42 -16.71
CA SER A 168 7.13 11.49 -18.17
C SER A 168 5.79 11.60 -18.89
N ASN A 169 4.70 11.23 -18.21
CA ASN A 169 3.36 11.18 -18.79
C ASN A 169 2.73 12.58 -18.79
N THR A 170 2.07 12.94 -19.89
CA THR A 170 1.38 14.22 -20.06
C THR A 170 -0.13 14.04 -20.19
N LEU A 171 -0.92 15.03 -19.76
CA LEU A 171 -2.38 15.06 -19.88
C LEU A 171 -2.84 16.13 -20.88
N SER A 172 -3.70 15.74 -21.82
CA SER A 172 -4.44 16.68 -22.68
C SER A 172 -5.58 17.37 -21.93
N TYR A 173 -6.19 18.40 -22.54
CA TYR A 173 -7.24 19.18 -21.85
C TYR A 173 -8.53 18.39 -21.87
N GLU A 174 -8.76 17.74 -23.00
CA GLU A 174 -9.86 16.85 -23.28
C GLU A 174 -9.91 15.70 -22.27
N GLU A 175 -8.77 15.10 -21.92
CA GLU A 175 -8.66 14.06 -20.88
C GLU A 175 -8.99 14.57 -19.47
N LEU A 176 -8.80 15.87 -19.20
CA LEU A 176 -9.14 16.48 -17.91
C LEU A 176 -10.62 16.79 -17.77
N ILE A 177 -11.24 17.38 -18.80
CA ILE A 177 -12.65 17.84 -18.76
C ILE A 177 -13.66 16.77 -19.16
N ASN A 178 -13.21 15.80 -19.96
CA ASN A 178 -13.97 14.60 -20.29
C ASN A 178 -13.14 13.42 -19.81
N PRO A 179 -13.11 13.14 -18.50
CA PRO A 179 -12.52 11.89 -18.04
C PRO A 179 -13.22 10.80 -18.84
N VAL A 180 -12.46 10.11 -19.71
CA VAL A 180 -12.91 8.85 -20.29
C VAL A 180 -13.38 8.06 -19.08
N GLU A 181 -14.66 7.63 -19.07
CA GLU A 181 -15.20 6.79 -17.99
C GLU A 181 -14.11 5.81 -17.63
N GLU A 182 -13.49 6.00 -16.45
CA GLU A 182 -12.33 5.20 -16.08
C GLU A 182 -12.83 3.76 -16.16
N GLU A 183 -12.34 3.02 -17.16
CA GLU A 183 -12.61 1.61 -17.29
C GLU A 183 -12.18 1.05 -15.94
N LYS A 184 -13.17 0.73 -15.11
CA LYS A 184 -12.93 0.13 -13.81
C LYS A 184 -12.31 -1.21 -14.13
N TYR A 185 -10.99 -1.27 -14.12
CA TYR A 185 -10.28 -2.51 -14.25
C TYR A 185 -10.57 -3.31 -12.98
N GLU A 186 -11.27 -4.42 -13.15
CA GLU A 186 -11.43 -5.40 -12.09
C GLU A 186 -10.06 -6.05 -11.87
N ILE A 187 -9.63 -6.15 -10.61
CA ILE A 187 -8.43 -6.93 -10.28
C ILE A 187 -8.70 -8.37 -10.71
N MET A 188 -7.82 -8.90 -11.55
CA MET A 188 -7.93 -10.26 -12.06
C MET A 188 -7.13 -11.22 -11.20
N ASN A 189 -7.78 -12.33 -10.83
CA ASN A 189 -7.11 -13.43 -10.15
C ASN A 189 -6.04 -14.03 -11.06
N GLY A 190 -4.87 -14.34 -10.50
CA GLY A 190 -3.72 -14.92 -11.19
C GLY A 190 -2.80 -13.91 -11.87
N LYS A 191 -3.01 -12.60 -11.68
CA LYS A 191 -2.16 -11.54 -12.25
C LYS A 191 -1.25 -10.91 -11.20
N TYR A 192 -0.12 -10.39 -11.67
CA TYR A 192 0.83 -9.64 -10.87
C TYR A 192 0.54 -8.15 -10.99
N TYR A 193 0.67 -7.44 -9.88
CA TYR A 193 0.48 -6.00 -9.79
C TYR A 193 1.53 -5.41 -8.87
N ASP A 194 1.93 -4.18 -9.12
CA ASP A 194 2.69 -3.42 -8.14
C ASP A 194 1.80 -3.13 -6.92
N LEU A 195 2.32 -3.39 -5.73
CA LEU A 195 1.50 -3.40 -4.52
C LEU A 195 0.90 -2.03 -4.21
N GLU A 196 1.67 -0.97 -4.43
CA GLU A 196 1.28 0.43 -4.25
C GLU A 196 0.09 0.81 -5.16
N ASP A 197 -0.07 0.14 -6.30
CA ASP A 197 -1.11 0.47 -7.27
C ASP A 197 -2.47 -0.18 -6.97
N ILE A 198 -2.51 -1.19 -6.09
CA ILE A 198 -3.74 -1.95 -5.81
C ILE A 198 -4.08 -2.08 -4.33
N THR A 199 -3.34 -1.39 -3.45
CA THR A 199 -3.49 -1.55 -2.00
C THR A 199 -3.78 -0.23 -1.30
N LEU A 200 -4.85 -0.21 -0.50
CA LEU A 200 -5.13 0.87 0.43
C LEU A 200 -4.45 0.61 1.78
N GLU A 201 -4.55 -0.63 2.26
CA GLU A 201 -3.98 -1.04 3.54
C GLU A 201 -3.62 -2.55 3.53
N LEU A 202 -2.47 -2.88 4.10
CA LEU A 202 -1.89 -4.23 4.10
C LEU A 202 -2.15 -4.96 5.39
N PHE A 203 -2.70 -6.18 5.36
CA PHE A 203 -2.96 -6.94 6.57
C PHE A 203 -2.20 -8.26 6.66
N THR A 204 -1.74 -8.56 7.87
CA THR A 204 -1.19 -9.89 8.21
C THR A 204 -2.27 -10.96 8.36
N SER A 205 -3.55 -10.55 8.35
CA SER A 205 -4.71 -11.35 8.75
C SER A 205 -5.95 -10.94 7.94
N LYS A 206 -6.55 -11.90 7.21
CA LYS A 206 -7.80 -11.69 6.46
C LYS A 206 -8.93 -11.15 7.35
N ARG A 207 -9.03 -11.66 8.58
CA ARG A 207 -10.04 -11.23 9.56
C ARG A 207 -9.90 -9.75 9.92
N ASP A 208 -8.68 -9.23 9.99
CA ASP A 208 -8.47 -7.83 10.34
C ASP A 208 -8.69 -6.92 9.14
N ALA A 209 -8.35 -7.37 7.93
CA ALA A 209 -8.76 -6.70 6.68
C ALA A 209 -10.30 -6.57 6.57
N GLU A 210 -11.04 -7.66 6.85
CA GLU A 210 -12.51 -7.66 6.85
C GLU A 210 -13.11 -6.66 7.86
N LYS A 211 -12.58 -6.63 9.10
CA LYS A 211 -13.04 -5.67 10.10
C LYS A 211 -12.70 -4.24 9.74
N TRP A 212 -11.52 -4.03 9.16
CA TRP A 212 -11.09 -2.70 8.73
C TRP A 212 -12.07 -2.17 7.69
N LYS A 213 -12.38 -2.98 6.67
CA LYS A 213 -13.38 -2.67 5.64
C LYS A 213 -14.75 -2.39 6.25
N GLU A 214 -15.19 -3.22 7.20
CA GLU A 214 -16.46 -3.00 7.91
C GLU A 214 -16.49 -1.67 8.69
N TYR A 215 -15.35 -1.22 9.22
CA TYR A 215 -15.26 0.06 9.93
C TYR A 215 -15.20 1.24 8.97
N ASP A 216 -14.56 1.07 7.82
CA ASP A 216 -14.51 2.05 6.75
C ASP A 216 -15.90 2.29 6.16
N GLU A 217 -16.61 1.23 5.75
CA GLU A 217 -17.99 1.30 5.22
C GLU A 217 -19.02 1.88 6.21
N LYS A 218 -18.71 1.89 7.51
CA LYS A 218 -19.60 2.40 8.58
C LYS A 218 -19.13 3.73 9.15
N ASP A 219 -18.13 4.36 8.55
CA ASP A 219 -17.52 5.61 8.99
C ASP A 219 -17.13 5.61 10.48
N LYS A 220 -16.45 4.54 10.91
CA LYS A 220 -15.96 4.36 12.29
C LYS A 220 -14.46 4.60 12.37
N LEU A 221 -14.04 5.82 12.04
CA LEU A 221 -12.64 6.26 11.94
C LEU A 221 -11.80 5.81 13.14
N ASP A 222 -12.23 6.09 14.38
CA ASP A 222 -11.49 5.68 15.59
C ASP A 222 -11.17 4.18 15.64
N LYS A 223 -12.10 3.33 15.19
CA LYS A 223 -11.90 1.87 15.23
C LYS A 223 -11.02 1.39 14.09
N ARG A 224 -11.15 2.01 12.93
CA ARG A 224 -10.33 1.77 11.75
C ARG A 224 -8.86 2.10 12.06
N ASP A 225 -8.61 3.28 12.61
CA ASP A 225 -7.26 3.77 12.91
C ASP A 225 -6.56 2.95 14.02
N ASN A 226 -7.32 2.54 15.04
CA ASN A 226 -6.82 1.61 16.06
C ASN A 226 -6.41 0.27 15.44
N LEU A 227 -7.21 -0.26 14.50
CA LEU A 227 -6.92 -1.53 13.85
C LEU A 227 -5.72 -1.44 12.89
N THR A 228 -5.58 -0.34 12.14
CA THR A 228 -4.39 -0.03 11.35
C THR A 228 -3.15 0.04 12.24
N SER A 229 -3.23 0.72 13.39
CA SER A 229 -2.13 0.83 14.34
C SER A 229 -1.71 -0.53 14.92
N ASP A 230 -2.69 -1.35 15.32
CA ASP A 230 -2.44 -2.72 15.80
C ASP A 230 -1.80 -3.59 14.72
N ASN A 231 -2.27 -3.46 13.48
CA ASN A 231 -1.71 -4.18 12.34
C ASN A 231 -0.26 -3.74 12.05
N ALA A 232 0.04 -2.43 12.09
CA ALA A 232 1.40 -1.92 11.95
C ALA A 232 2.33 -2.45 13.04
N LEU A 233 1.86 -2.53 14.30
CA LEU A 233 2.62 -3.15 15.39
C LEU A 233 2.87 -4.64 15.14
N ASN A 234 1.90 -5.37 14.60
CA ASN A 234 2.06 -6.78 14.23
C ASN A 234 3.06 -6.98 13.09
N LEU A 235 3.05 -6.09 12.09
CA LEU A 235 4.02 -6.08 11.00
C LEU A 235 5.44 -5.84 11.54
N ILE A 236 5.61 -4.86 12.43
CA ILE A 236 6.90 -4.60 13.09
C ILE A 236 7.35 -5.80 13.94
N ALA A 237 6.45 -6.37 14.75
CA ALA A 237 6.75 -7.52 15.58
C ALA A 237 7.11 -8.77 14.77
N GLY A 238 6.52 -8.90 13.57
CA GLY A 238 6.84 -9.94 12.60
C GLY A 238 8.16 -9.73 11.83
N ASN A 239 8.91 -8.66 12.12
CA ASN A 239 10.08 -8.21 11.35
C ASN A 239 9.78 -8.05 9.85
N VAL A 240 8.58 -7.54 9.53
CA VAL A 240 8.17 -7.28 8.16
C VAL A 240 8.81 -6.00 7.67
N ASP A 241 9.69 -6.10 6.67
CA ASP A 241 10.27 -4.93 6.02
C ASP A 241 9.31 -4.40 4.95
N LEU A 242 8.46 -3.46 5.37
CA LEU A 242 7.46 -2.84 4.51
C LEU A 242 8.09 -2.10 3.32
N THR A 243 9.27 -1.53 3.49
CA THR A 243 10.00 -0.85 2.41
C THR A 243 10.35 -1.82 1.29
N ASN A 244 10.75 -3.05 1.66
CA ASN A 244 11.04 -4.11 0.71
C ASN A 244 9.79 -4.74 0.12
N ILE A 245 8.60 -4.50 0.67
CA ILE A 245 7.33 -5.07 0.21
C ILE A 245 6.58 -4.12 -0.72
N LEU A 246 6.58 -2.83 -0.39
CA LEU A 246 5.89 -1.80 -1.16
C LEU A 246 6.49 -1.65 -2.58
N GLY A 247 7.80 -1.84 -2.72
CA GLY A 247 8.46 -1.85 -4.03
C GLY A 247 8.38 -3.17 -4.82
N ASN A 248 7.55 -4.14 -4.41
CA ASN A 248 7.47 -5.45 -5.06
C ASN A 248 6.15 -5.69 -5.81
N GLU A 249 6.27 -6.44 -6.91
CA GLU A 249 5.15 -7.11 -7.56
C GLU A 249 4.53 -8.15 -6.62
N VAL A 250 3.19 -8.19 -6.57
CA VAL A 250 2.41 -9.19 -5.84
C VAL A 250 1.46 -9.93 -6.76
N LEU A 251 1.38 -11.24 -6.56
CA LEU A 251 0.39 -12.08 -7.22
C LEU A 251 -0.94 -11.97 -6.48
N VAL A 252 -1.99 -11.56 -7.19
CA VAL A 252 -3.36 -11.63 -6.70
C VAL A 252 -3.93 -13.02 -6.96
N THR A 253 -4.49 -13.66 -5.94
CA THR A 253 -5.04 -15.02 -6.06
C THR A 253 -6.55 -15.10 -5.95
N SER A 254 -7.16 -14.22 -5.16
CA SER A 254 -8.61 -14.04 -5.11
C SER A 254 -8.93 -12.63 -4.67
N CYS A 255 -9.96 -12.03 -5.27
CA CYS A 255 -10.56 -10.79 -4.82
C CYS A 255 -12.07 -10.98 -4.64
N GLU A 256 -12.57 -10.71 -3.45
CA GLU A 256 -14.00 -10.75 -3.13
C GLU A 256 -14.36 -9.50 -2.35
N ASP A 257 -15.36 -8.75 -2.82
CA ASP A 257 -15.85 -7.54 -2.16
C ASP A 257 -14.74 -6.55 -1.76
N GLY A 258 -13.78 -6.25 -2.66
CA GLY A 258 -12.68 -5.30 -2.38
C GLY A 258 -11.62 -5.81 -1.39
N LEU A 259 -11.65 -7.08 -1.03
CA LEU A 259 -10.61 -7.75 -0.26
C LEU A 259 -9.87 -8.73 -1.15
N CYS A 260 -8.56 -8.58 -1.29
CA CYS A 260 -7.75 -9.47 -2.09
C CYS A 260 -6.74 -10.26 -1.26
N ASP A 261 -6.58 -11.52 -1.61
CA ASP A 261 -5.55 -12.41 -1.08
C ASP A 261 -4.36 -12.40 -2.03
N ILE A 262 -3.17 -12.07 -1.50
CA ILE A 262 -1.95 -11.89 -2.30
C ILE A 262 -0.75 -12.66 -1.83
N TYR A 263 0.17 -12.86 -2.77
CA TYR A 263 1.45 -13.49 -2.54
C TYR A 263 2.57 -12.63 -3.14
N SER A 264 3.48 -12.15 -2.29
CA SER A 264 4.74 -11.54 -2.70
C SER A 264 5.93 -12.51 -2.50
N GLU A 265 7.14 -12.13 -2.89
CA GLU A 265 8.34 -12.87 -2.46
C GLU A 265 8.48 -12.93 -0.92
N GLN A 266 7.78 -12.07 -0.20
CA GLN A 266 7.67 -12.02 1.27
C GLN A 266 6.31 -12.55 1.76
N SER A 267 5.54 -13.28 0.94
CA SER A 267 4.14 -13.73 1.17
C SER A 267 3.88 -14.53 2.44
N HIS A 268 4.92 -14.93 3.15
CA HIS A 268 4.79 -15.62 4.43
C HIS A 268 4.37 -14.72 5.58
N LEU A 269 4.55 -13.41 5.41
CA LEU A 269 4.26 -12.38 6.40
C LEU A 269 2.93 -11.65 6.12
N LEU A 270 2.44 -11.69 4.88
CA LEU A 270 1.22 -11.02 4.45
C LEU A 270 0.18 -12.05 4.01
N ARG A 271 -1.07 -11.92 4.49
CA ARG A 271 -2.15 -12.88 4.21
C ARG A 271 -3.36 -12.29 3.49
N GLY A 272 -3.40 -10.98 3.29
CA GLY A 272 -4.43 -10.28 2.51
C GLY A 272 -4.27 -8.76 2.58
N PHE A 273 -4.94 -8.03 1.71
CA PHE A 273 -5.02 -6.57 1.78
C PHE A 273 -6.41 -6.05 1.42
N VAL A 274 -6.63 -4.79 1.77
CA VAL A 274 -7.80 -4.03 1.36
C VAL A 274 -7.47 -3.27 0.09
N VAL A 275 -8.30 -3.46 -0.93
CA VAL A 275 -8.21 -2.76 -2.22
C VAL A 275 -8.89 -1.40 -2.07
N PRO A 276 -8.33 -0.31 -2.62
CA PRO A 276 -9.07 0.94 -2.75
C PRO A 276 -10.33 0.74 -3.61
N GLU A 277 -11.48 1.30 -3.22
CA GLU A 277 -12.65 1.37 -4.12
C GLU A 277 -12.36 2.17 -5.42
N ILE A 278 -11.29 2.95 -5.40
CA ILE A 278 -10.93 3.92 -6.44
C ILE A 278 -9.75 3.38 -7.27
N ARG A 279 -10.11 2.64 -8.32
CA ARG A 279 -9.57 2.69 -9.68
C ARG A 279 -8.07 2.40 -9.87
N ILE A 280 -7.81 1.20 -10.39
CA ILE A 280 -6.52 0.80 -10.96
C ILE A 280 -6.24 1.66 -12.19
N ASN A 281 -5.06 2.28 -12.24
CA ASN A 281 -4.57 2.98 -13.43
C ASN A 281 -4.24 1.94 -14.54
N LYS A 282 -4.61 2.23 -15.80
CA LYS A 282 -4.35 1.38 -16.97
C LYS A 282 -2.88 0.97 -17.14
N TYR A 283 -1.95 1.71 -16.55
CA TYR A 283 -0.51 1.47 -16.66
C TYR A 283 0.10 0.53 -15.61
N SER A 284 -0.61 0.22 -14.51
CA SER A 284 -0.08 -0.63 -13.43
C SER A 284 -0.40 -2.12 -13.61
N ALA A 285 -1.53 -2.42 -14.23
CA ALA A 285 -1.81 -3.75 -14.72
C ALA A 285 -0.95 -3.98 -15.97
N ARG A 286 0.10 -4.79 -15.88
CA ARG A 286 0.70 -5.37 -17.08
C ARG A 286 -0.31 -6.33 -17.69
N GLU A 287 -1.10 -5.83 -18.63
CA GLU A 287 -1.71 -6.67 -19.65
C GLU A 287 -0.56 -7.36 -20.38
N ASP A 288 -0.48 -8.69 -20.27
CA ASP A 288 -0.05 -9.46 -21.44
C ASP A 288 -1.06 -9.09 -22.53
N SER A 289 -0.68 -8.16 -23.40
CA SER A 289 -1.58 -7.43 -24.29
C SER A 289 -2.42 -8.36 -25.15
N GLU A 290 -3.73 -8.44 -24.90
CA GLU A 290 -4.66 -9.25 -25.72
C GLU A 290 -4.99 -8.58 -27.07
N ASN A 291 -4.48 -7.37 -27.35
CA ASN A 291 -4.77 -6.64 -28.59
C ASN A 291 -3.54 -6.10 -29.34
N GLU A 292 -2.31 -6.45 -28.93
CA GLU A 292 -1.21 -6.34 -29.88
C GLU A 292 -1.35 -7.45 -30.94
N PRO A 293 -1.05 -7.18 -32.23
CA PRO A 293 -1.02 -8.25 -33.24
C PRO A 293 -0.19 -9.39 -32.67
N GLU A 294 -0.59 -10.66 -32.89
CA GLU A 294 0.13 -11.90 -32.50
C GLU A 294 1.64 -11.81 -32.81
N TYR A 295 2.36 -11.04 -32.01
CA TYR A 295 3.75 -11.22 -31.72
C TYR A 295 3.67 -12.31 -30.68
N GLU A 296 4.09 -13.52 -31.06
CA GLU A 296 4.55 -14.51 -30.11
C GLU A 296 5.43 -13.75 -29.11
N VAL A 297 4.86 -13.36 -27.97
CA VAL A 297 5.62 -12.83 -26.85
C VAL A 297 6.40 -14.05 -26.41
N ASN A 298 7.58 -14.17 -26.99
CA ASN A 298 8.60 -15.10 -26.63
C ASN A 298 9.05 -14.64 -25.24
N ILE A 299 8.20 -14.88 -24.22
CA ILE A 299 8.56 -14.72 -22.82
C ILE A 299 9.86 -15.46 -22.72
N ASP A 300 10.93 -14.69 -22.51
CA ASP A 300 12.27 -15.22 -22.62
C ASP A 300 12.35 -16.40 -21.66
N LYS A 301 12.55 -17.59 -22.23
CA LYS A 301 12.63 -18.86 -21.51
C LYS A 301 13.61 -18.72 -20.34
N GLU A 302 14.66 -17.91 -20.50
CA GLU A 302 15.63 -17.59 -19.46
C GLU A 302 15.02 -16.79 -18.30
N ILE A 303 14.21 -15.77 -18.59
CA ILE A 303 13.51 -14.97 -17.56
C ILE A 303 12.51 -15.84 -16.80
N PHE A 304 11.73 -16.66 -17.51
CA PHE A 304 10.78 -17.59 -16.89
C PHE A 304 11.48 -18.55 -15.93
N TRP A 305 12.51 -19.26 -16.39
CA TRP A 305 13.25 -20.19 -15.55
C TRP A 305 14.02 -19.49 -14.42
N GLY A 306 14.47 -18.25 -14.63
CA GLY A 306 15.04 -17.42 -13.57
C GLY A 306 14.06 -17.15 -12.42
N LYS A 307 12.79 -16.87 -12.74
CA LYS A 307 11.73 -16.70 -11.73
C LYS A 307 11.44 -18.04 -11.02
N ILE A 308 11.23 -19.12 -11.77
CA ILE A 308 10.96 -20.46 -11.20
C ILE A 308 12.09 -20.93 -10.29
N LYS A 309 13.35 -20.74 -10.72
CA LYS A 309 14.55 -21.08 -9.94
C LYS A 309 14.54 -20.45 -8.56
N ARG A 310 14.29 -19.14 -8.49
CA ARG A 310 14.28 -18.40 -7.22
C ARG A 310 13.25 -18.95 -6.25
N GLN A 311 12.06 -19.29 -6.75
CA GLN A 311 10.98 -19.84 -5.91
C GLN A 311 11.32 -21.25 -5.42
N LEU A 312 11.87 -22.11 -6.28
CA LEU A 312 12.24 -23.48 -5.93
C LEU A 312 13.41 -23.57 -4.97
N GLU A 313 14.46 -22.78 -5.18
CA GLU A 313 15.61 -22.72 -4.26
C GLU A 313 15.15 -22.30 -2.86
N SER A 314 14.28 -21.29 -2.78
CA SER A 314 13.70 -20.83 -1.52
C SER A 314 12.82 -21.92 -0.89
N LEU A 315 11.94 -22.54 -1.66
CA LEU A 315 11.05 -23.61 -1.20
C LEU A 315 11.84 -24.81 -0.64
N LEU A 316 12.89 -25.24 -1.34
CA LEU A 316 13.74 -26.36 -0.94
C LEU A 316 14.54 -26.07 0.34
N ALA A 317 14.97 -24.81 0.54
CA ALA A 317 15.65 -24.39 1.76
C ALA A 317 14.67 -24.29 2.94
N GLU A 318 13.54 -23.61 2.75
CA GLU A 318 12.53 -23.38 3.80
C GLU A 318 11.88 -24.71 4.23
N SER A 319 11.63 -25.64 3.30
CA SER A 319 11.13 -26.98 3.63
C SER A 319 12.14 -27.84 4.37
N GLU A 320 13.44 -27.72 4.09
CA GLU A 320 14.49 -28.43 4.83
C GLU A 320 14.54 -27.95 6.29
N GLU A 321 14.54 -26.63 6.52
CA GLU A 321 14.48 -26.07 7.87
C GLU A 321 13.24 -26.55 8.62
N LEU A 322 12.10 -26.60 7.95
CA LEU A 322 10.85 -27.08 8.52
C LEU A 322 10.90 -28.57 8.89
N ILE A 323 11.47 -29.40 8.02
CA ILE A 323 11.72 -30.83 8.29
C ILE A 323 12.59 -30.99 9.53
N ILE A 324 13.70 -30.25 9.63
CA ILE A 324 14.61 -30.28 10.78
C ILE A 324 13.86 -29.93 12.07
N MET A 325 12.95 -28.95 12.04
CA MET A 325 12.09 -28.62 13.19
C MET A 325 11.13 -29.77 13.53
N TYR A 326 10.51 -30.38 12.53
CA TYR A 326 9.59 -31.49 12.69
C TYR A 326 10.28 -32.72 13.32
N GLU A 327 11.51 -33.03 12.91
CA GLU A 327 12.32 -34.13 13.46
C GLU A 327 12.81 -33.87 14.90
N ASN A 328 13.21 -32.63 15.21
CA ASN A 328 13.77 -32.25 16.52
C ASN A 328 12.72 -31.95 17.60
N GLY A 329 11.44 -32.02 17.24
CA GLY A 329 10.28 -31.81 18.10
C GLY A 329 9.83 -30.35 18.13
N VAL A 330 8.74 -30.07 17.40
CA VAL A 330 8.08 -28.76 17.33
C VAL A 330 7.39 -28.36 18.63
N TYR A 331 7.09 -29.32 19.52
CA TYR A 331 6.37 -29.08 20.77
C TYR A 331 7.21 -28.41 21.88
N LYS A 332 8.47 -28.05 21.60
CA LYS A 332 9.27 -27.23 22.52
C LYS A 332 8.78 -25.78 22.48
N GLU A 333 8.77 -25.12 23.64
CA GLU A 333 8.30 -23.73 23.79
C GLU A 333 9.06 -22.81 22.82
N GLY A 334 8.32 -22.04 22.00
CA GLY A 334 8.86 -21.17 20.94
C GLY A 334 8.93 -21.79 19.54
N ASN A 335 9.07 -23.12 19.41
CA ASN A 335 9.27 -23.76 18.11
C ASN A 335 8.00 -23.85 17.24
N GLN A 336 6.81 -23.75 17.84
CA GLN A 336 5.55 -23.82 17.10
C GLN A 336 5.33 -22.62 16.18
N ASP A 337 5.68 -21.43 16.65
CA ASP A 337 5.52 -20.20 15.87
C ASP A 337 6.52 -20.15 14.72
N ASP A 338 7.78 -20.56 14.97
CA ASP A 338 8.81 -20.67 13.94
C ASP A 338 8.45 -21.71 12.87
N ALA A 339 7.95 -22.89 13.28
CA ALA A 339 7.50 -23.92 12.36
C ALA A 339 6.30 -23.44 11.51
N LYS A 340 5.36 -22.70 12.13
CA LYS A 340 4.23 -22.09 11.42
C LYS A 340 4.68 -21.02 10.43
N LEU A 341 5.71 -20.24 10.77
CA LEU A 341 6.28 -19.23 9.89
C LEU A 341 6.91 -19.87 8.65
N LEU A 342 7.76 -20.90 8.83
CA LEU A 342 8.36 -21.66 7.75
C LEU A 342 7.30 -22.36 6.88
N TYR A 343 6.26 -22.92 7.48
CA TYR A 343 5.13 -23.48 6.73
C TYR A 343 4.46 -22.43 5.82
N ASN A 344 4.23 -21.22 6.33
CA ASN A 344 3.64 -20.14 5.52
C ASN A 344 4.56 -19.70 4.37
N LYS A 345 5.88 -19.71 4.58
CA LYS A 345 6.88 -19.49 3.53
C LYS A 345 6.73 -20.49 2.40
N VAL A 346 6.76 -21.79 2.73
CA VAL A 346 6.57 -22.85 1.75
C VAL A 346 5.24 -22.71 1.02
N ASN A 347 4.13 -22.50 1.74
CA ASN A 347 2.81 -22.28 1.14
C ASN A 347 2.82 -21.12 0.13
N GLY A 348 3.51 -20.02 0.48
CA GLY A 348 3.65 -18.87 -0.39
C GLY A 348 4.33 -19.19 -1.71
N ARG A 349 5.48 -19.88 -1.66
CA ARG A 349 6.22 -20.32 -2.85
C ARG A 349 5.38 -21.24 -3.73
N VAL A 350 4.65 -22.18 -3.12
CA VAL A 350 3.76 -23.10 -3.84
C VAL A 350 2.67 -22.34 -4.57
N ASN A 351 2.03 -21.34 -3.94
CA ASN A 351 0.99 -20.56 -4.60
C ASN A 351 1.52 -19.68 -5.73
N ILE A 352 2.71 -19.10 -5.58
CA ILE A 352 3.39 -18.40 -6.68
C ILE A 352 3.59 -19.36 -7.85
N LEU A 353 4.09 -20.58 -7.57
CA LEU A 353 4.26 -21.60 -8.59
C LEU A 353 2.92 -21.93 -9.25
N ARG A 354 1.85 -22.28 -8.52
CA ARG A 354 0.51 -22.63 -9.06
C ARG A 354 -0.04 -21.65 -10.10
N HIS A 355 0.18 -20.35 -9.90
CA HIS A 355 -0.38 -19.31 -10.75
C HIS A 355 0.62 -18.77 -11.79
N THR A 356 1.85 -19.28 -11.79
CA THR A 356 2.82 -18.92 -12.81
C THR A 356 2.49 -19.68 -14.11
N LEU A 357 2.14 -18.95 -15.17
CA LEU A 357 1.88 -19.55 -16.48
C LEU A 357 3.21 -19.82 -17.22
N PRO A 358 3.48 -21.06 -17.67
CA PRO A 358 4.65 -21.34 -18.49
C PRO A 358 4.47 -20.75 -19.91
N PRO A 359 5.56 -20.35 -20.59
CA PRO A 359 5.50 -19.99 -22.00
C PRO A 359 4.98 -21.17 -22.82
N ASP A 360 4.30 -20.92 -23.95
CA ASP A 360 3.70 -21.93 -24.83
C ASP A 360 4.74 -22.69 -25.68
N VAL A 361 5.75 -23.22 -24.99
CA VAL A 361 6.79 -24.10 -25.52
C VAL A 361 6.56 -25.45 -24.87
N LYS A 362 6.07 -26.41 -25.67
CA LYS A 362 5.65 -27.75 -25.20
C LYS A 362 6.63 -28.42 -24.22
N GLU A 363 7.93 -28.30 -24.46
CA GLU A 363 8.97 -28.83 -23.56
C GLU A 363 8.98 -28.11 -22.21
N THR A 364 9.02 -26.77 -22.21
CA THR A 364 8.95 -25.93 -21.01
C THR A 364 7.68 -26.21 -20.20
N VAL A 365 6.53 -26.32 -20.87
CA VAL A 365 5.24 -26.64 -20.23
C VAL A 365 5.31 -27.99 -19.51
N ALA A 366 5.84 -29.03 -20.17
CA ALA A 366 5.96 -30.35 -19.59
C ALA A 366 6.92 -30.38 -18.38
N GLU A 367 8.08 -29.74 -18.49
CA GLU A 367 9.07 -29.64 -17.40
C GLU A 367 8.51 -28.87 -16.20
N TYR A 368 7.85 -27.74 -16.44
CA TYR A 368 7.23 -26.94 -15.39
C TYR A 368 6.10 -27.70 -14.67
N TYR A 369 5.23 -28.43 -15.39
CA TYR A 369 4.19 -29.21 -14.72
C TYR A 369 4.72 -30.39 -13.91
N GLN A 370 5.86 -30.97 -14.28
CA GLN A 370 6.52 -32.00 -13.44
C GLN A 370 7.01 -31.39 -12.11
N ILE A 371 7.65 -30.22 -12.18
CA ILE A 371 8.06 -29.45 -11.00
C ILE A 371 6.86 -29.11 -10.12
N LEU A 372 5.78 -28.58 -10.72
CA LEU A 372 4.58 -28.20 -9.98
C LEU A 372 3.97 -29.41 -9.29
N MET A 373 3.86 -30.55 -9.97
CA MET A 373 3.32 -31.78 -9.40
C MET A 373 4.14 -32.29 -8.20
N ALA A 374 5.47 -32.36 -8.32
CA ALA A 374 6.34 -32.76 -7.22
C ALA A 374 6.22 -31.79 -6.02
N THR A 375 6.12 -30.49 -6.32
CA THR A 375 5.90 -29.42 -5.34
C THR A 375 4.57 -29.59 -4.59
N GLU A 376 3.47 -29.90 -5.30
CA GLU A 376 2.15 -30.13 -4.71
C GLU A 376 2.14 -31.33 -3.77
N TYR A 377 2.78 -32.44 -4.15
CA TYR A 377 2.87 -33.61 -3.28
C TYR A 377 3.57 -33.27 -1.97
N LEU A 378 4.75 -32.64 -2.05
CA LEU A 378 5.48 -32.20 -0.86
C LEU A 378 4.62 -31.26 0.01
N PHE A 379 3.95 -30.29 -0.60
CA PHE A 379 3.13 -29.32 0.11
C PHE A 379 1.95 -29.98 0.85
N ASN A 380 1.26 -30.94 0.23
CA ASN A 380 0.15 -31.65 0.86
C ASN A 380 0.58 -32.41 2.12
N SER A 381 1.75 -33.05 2.10
CA SER A 381 2.30 -33.74 3.26
C SER A 381 2.73 -32.75 4.35
N LEU A 382 3.31 -31.60 3.99
CA LEU A 382 3.63 -30.53 4.94
C LEU A 382 2.35 -29.93 5.59
N TYR A 383 1.27 -29.77 4.83
CA TYR A 383 -0.02 -29.33 5.38
C TYR A 383 -0.58 -30.35 6.39
N GLN A 384 -0.47 -31.64 6.09
CA GLN A 384 -0.87 -32.69 7.02
C GLN A 384 -0.01 -32.68 8.30
N ALA A 385 1.30 -32.45 8.18
CA ALA A 385 2.19 -32.28 9.32
C ALA A 385 1.76 -31.12 10.22
N GLN A 386 1.38 -29.99 9.63
CA GLN A 386 0.86 -28.84 10.38
C GLN A 386 -0.40 -29.21 11.18
N SER A 387 -1.32 -29.99 10.59
CA SER A 387 -2.49 -30.49 11.31
C SER A 387 -2.14 -31.41 12.49
N TYR A 388 -1.12 -32.24 12.34
CA TYR A 388 -0.64 -33.09 13.44
C TYR A 388 -0.04 -32.27 14.59
N ILE A 389 0.69 -31.20 14.29
CA ILE A 389 1.22 -30.27 15.29
C ILE A 389 0.08 -29.64 16.10
N GLU A 390 -0.94 -29.12 15.43
CA GLU A 390 -2.11 -28.50 16.07
C GLU A 390 -2.88 -29.46 16.98
N ARG A 391 -2.85 -30.76 16.67
CA ARG A 391 -3.54 -31.82 17.42
C ARG A 391 -2.67 -32.53 18.45
N GLY A 392 -1.38 -32.18 18.56
CA GLY A 392 -0.47 -32.86 19.48
C GLY A 392 -0.10 -34.29 19.06
N GLN A 393 -0.21 -34.63 17.78
CA GLN A 393 0.02 -35.99 17.24
C GLN A 393 1.49 -36.22 16.88
N GLU A 394 2.39 -36.14 17.87
CA GLU A 394 3.85 -36.21 17.64
C GLU A 394 4.30 -37.52 16.96
N LYS A 395 3.72 -38.66 17.35
CA LYS A 395 4.09 -39.95 16.77
C LYS A 395 3.74 -40.01 15.28
N ASP A 396 2.56 -39.54 14.91
CA ASP A 396 2.08 -39.56 13.53
C ASP A 396 2.87 -38.56 12.68
N LEU A 397 3.23 -37.40 13.24
CA LEU A 397 4.14 -36.43 12.62
C LEU A 397 5.50 -37.06 12.29
N ARG A 398 6.13 -37.76 13.23
CA ARG A 398 7.44 -38.41 12.99
C ARG A 398 7.39 -39.46 11.89
N VAL A 399 6.28 -40.20 11.79
CA VAL A 399 6.08 -41.18 10.71
C VAL A 399 5.92 -40.47 9.37
N LEU A 400 5.05 -39.46 9.30
CA LEU A 400 4.81 -38.67 8.09
C LEU A 400 6.08 -38.00 7.55
N VAL A 401 6.88 -37.40 8.45
CA VAL A 401 8.14 -36.75 8.06
C VAL A 401 9.10 -37.73 7.41
N LYS A 402 9.28 -38.90 8.04
CA LYS A 402 10.25 -39.90 7.60
C LYS A 402 9.80 -40.65 6.35
N GLU A 403 8.54 -41.04 6.29
CA GLU A 403 8.03 -41.94 5.25
C GLU A 403 7.53 -41.19 4.02
N GLU A 404 7.24 -39.90 4.12
CA GLU A 404 6.60 -39.13 3.06
C GLU A 404 7.31 -37.80 2.77
N ILE A 405 7.45 -36.91 3.74
CA ILE A 405 7.94 -35.53 3.51
C ILE A 405 9.40 -35.52 3.01
N ILE A 406 10.31 -36.26 3.68
CA ILE A 406 11.72 -36.33 3.26
C ILE A 406 11.84 -36.93 1.84
N PRO A 407 11.25 -38.10 1.53
CA PRO A 407 11.28 -38.64 0.17
C PRO A 407 10.73 -37.68 -0.89
N LEU A 408 9.62 -37.00 -0.62
CA LEU A 408 9.02 -36.05 -1.57
C LEU A 408 9.88 -34.81 -1.79
N ARG A 409 10.57 -34.33 -0.75
CA ARG A 409 11.55 -33.23 -0.89
C ARG A 409 12.72 -33.67 -1.77
N GLU A 410 13.25 -34.87 -1.54
CA GLU A 410 14.34 -35.44 -2.35
C GLU A 410 13.90 -35.62 -3.81
N GLU A 411 12.67 -36.07 -4.05
CA GLU A 411 12.09 -36.18 -5.39
C GLU A 411 11.99 -34.81 -6.08
N LEU A 412 11.51 -33.78 -5.37
CA LEU A 412 11.46 -32.42 -5.91
C LEU A 412 12.86 -31.89 -6.26
N GLN A 413 13.86 -32.15 -5.42
CA GLN A 413 15.25 -31.78 -5.70
C GLN A 413 15.75 -32.46 -6.98
N VAL A 414 15.47 -33.76 -7.16
CA VAL A 414 15.88 -34.51 -8.36
C VAL A 414 15.21 -33.96 -9.63
N VAL A 415 13.90 -33.66 -9.56
CA VAL A 415 13.16 -33.06 -10.68
C VAL A 415 13.74 -31.68 -11.01
N TRP A 416 14.04 -30.87 -9.99
CA TRP A 416 14.63 -29.55 -10.17
C TRP A 416 16.04 -29.62 -10.80
N ASP A 417 16.90 -30.50 -10.29
CA ASP A 417 18.26 -30.67 -10.82
C ASP A 417 18.25 -31.12 -12.28
N ALA A 418 17.28 -31.94 -12.70
CA ALA A 418 17.15 -32.37 -14.08
C ALA A 418 16.78 -31.23 -15.07
N VAL A 419 16.10 -30.19 -14.57
CA VAL A 419 15.70 -29.02 -15.36
C VAL A 419 16.75 -27.90 -15.32
N ASN A 420 17.52 -27.80 -14.23
CA ASN A 420 18.51 -26.74 -13.99
C ASN A 420 19.91 -27.03 -14.57
N ILE A 421 20.12 -28.16 -15.25
CA ILE A 421 21.37 -28.41 -15.98
C ILE A 421 21.36 -27.54 -17.25
N PRO A 422 22.35 -26.63 -17.44
CA PRO A 422 22.41 -25.81 -18.64
C PRO A 422 22.48 -26.72 -19.87
N ARG A 423 21.43 -26.68 -20.70
CA ARG A 423 21.33 -27.43 -21.96
C ARG A 423 21.99 -26.67 -23.11
#